data_AF-A0A953Z4X6-F1
#
_entry.id   AF-A0A953Z4X6-F1
#
_cell.length_a   1.000
_cell.length_b   1.000
_cell.length_c   1.000
_cell.angle_alpha   90.00
_cell.angle_beta   90.00
_cell.angle_gamma   90.00
#
_symmetry.space_group_name_H-M   'P 1'
#
loop_
_entity.id
_entity.type
_entity.pdbx_description
1 polymer ?
#
loop_
_entity_poly.entity_id
_entity_poly.type
_entity_poly.pdbx_seq_one_letter_code
_entity_poly.pdbx_strand_id
1 'polypeptide(L)'
;MTANKKSPGFDFVVKQLEADKDVDYATVRDAAAAAGFTIYPIMYGRAKAKLGLVEVAPRGSRKKARERAKQRKALHGDSFVPVIEPGSGPMESLEAVIDAMKAGDAARQRYRAALLQIREILDDVLQD
;
A
#
# COMPACT_ATOMS: atom_id res chain seq x y z
N MET A 1 14.06 25.46 -20.12
CA MET A 1 13.22 26.32 -19.26
C MET A 1 11.76 26.15 -19.68
N THR A 2 11.04 25.16 -19.19
CA THR A 2 9.64 24.93 -19.58
C THR A 2 8.71 25.82 -18.75
N ALA A 3 8.04 26.74 -19.44
CA ALA A 3 7.08 27.67 -18.85
C ALA A 3 5.95 26.91 -18.13
N ASN A 4 6.03 26.84 -16.80
CA ASN A 4 4.94 26.38 -15.95
C ASN A 4 3.78 27.36 -16.12
N LYS A 5 2.80 27.02 -16.97
CA LYS A 5 1.48 27.66 -16.95
C LYS A 5 0.88 27.37 -15.57
N LYS A 6 1.08 28.29 -14.62
CA LYS A 6 0.41 28.25 -13.32
C LYS A 6 -1.08 28.29 -13.62
N SER A 7 -1.80 27.22 -13.29
CA SER A 7 -3.25 27.26 -13.43
C SER A 7 -3.80 28.15 -12.30
N PRO A 8 -4.66 29.13 -12.62
CA PRO A 8 -5.15 30.08 -11.61
C PRO A 8 -5.90 29.37 -10.46
N GLY A 9 -6.57 28.25 -10.74
CA GLY A 9 -7.18 27.41 -9.71
C GLY A 9 -6.18 26.74 -8.77
N PHE A 10 -4.94 26.45 -9.20
CA PHE A 10 -3.91 25.89 -8.31
C PHE A 10 -3.41 26.94 -7.32
N ASP A 11 -3.20 28.17 -7.79
CA ASP A 11 -2.74 29.25 -6.91
C ASP A 11 -3.81 29.63 -5.88
N PHE A 12 -5.10 29.52 -6.22
CA PHE A 12 -6.20 29.67 -5.26
C PHE A 12 -6.14 28.62 -4.13
N VAL A 13 -5.97 27.34 -4.51
CA VAL A 13 -5.85 26.24 -3.53
C VAL A 13 -4.68 26.44 -2.59
N VAL A 14 -3.52 26.87 -3.12
CA VAL A 14 -2.31 27.09 -2.32
C VAL A 14 -2.54 28.21 -1.31
N LYS A 15 -3.14 29.34 -1.71
CA LYS A 15 -3.47 30.44 -0.79
C LYS A 15 -4.43 30.00 0.32
N GLN A 16 -5.43 29.19 -0.02
CA GLN A 16 -6.40 28.71 0.97
C GLN A 16 -5.75 27.76 1.98
N LEU A 17 -4.88 26.85 1.52
CA LEU A 17 -4.14 25.92 2.38
C LEU A 17 -3.01 26.62 3.18
N GLU A 18 -2.50 27.75 2.70
CA GLU A 18 -1.56 28.59 3.46
C GLU A 18 -2.26 29.29 4.63
N ALA A 19 -3.51 29.75 4.42
CA ALA A 19 -4.32 30.31 5.49
C ALA A 19 -4.73 29.23 6.51
N ASP A 20 -5.28 28.12 6.02
CA ASP A 20 -5.75 27.03 6.87
C ASP A 20 -5.27 25.66 6.35
N LYS A 21 -4.29 25.08 7.05
CA LYS A 21 -3.56 23.88 6.61
C LYS A 21 -4.40 22.59 6.63
N ASP A 22 -5.45 22.54 7.43
CA ASP A 22 -6.30 21.34 7.64
C ASP A 22 -7.67 21.40 6.94
N VAL A 23 -7.91 22.42 6.10
CA VAL A 23 -9.19 22.57 5.40
C VAL A 23 -9.41 21.41 4.44
N ASP A 24 -10.60 20.79 4.53
CA ASP A 24 -10.98 19.64 3.71
C ASP A 24 -11.19 20.02 2.23
N TYR A 25 -10.93 19.07 1.34
CA TYR A 25 -11.05 19.26 -0.10
C TYR A 25 -12.44 19.76 -0.52
N ALA A 26 -13.52 19.24 0.09
CA ALA A 26 -14.87 19.63 -0.29
C ALA A 26 -15.08 21.15 -0.15
N THR A 27 -14.63 21.70 0.98
CA THR A 27 -14.75 23.14 1.27
C THR A 27 -13.89 24.00 0.33
N VAL A 28 -12.66 23.57 0.00
CA VAL A 28 -11.81 24.29 -0.97
C VAL A 28 -12.42 24.23 -2.37
N ARG A 29 -13.00 23.10 -2.76
CA ARG A 29 -13.66 22.92 -4.05
C ARG A 29 -14.85 23.87 -4.16
N ASP A 30 -15.68 23.96 -3.14
CA ASP A 30 -16.88 24.79 -3.16
C ASP A 30 -16.52 26.29 -3.14
N ALA A 31 -15.50 26.69 -2.35
CA ALA A 31 -14.97 28.05 -2.36
C ALA A 31 -14.38 28.45 -3.73
N ALA A 32 -13.72 27.51 -4.40
CA ALA A 32 -13.17 27.76 -5.73
C ALA A 32 -14.22 27.76 -6.82
N ALA A 33 -15.25 26.91 -6.70
CA ALA A 33 -16.40 26.93 -7.60
C ALA A 33 -17.13 28.28 -7.51
N ALA A 34 -17.29 28.83 -6.29
CA ALA A 34 -17.80 30.18 -6.08
C ALA A 34 -16.91 31.26 -6.72
N ALA A 35 -15.59 31.04 -6.75
CA ALA A 35 -14.61 31.89 -7.45
C ALA A 35 -14.49 31.61 -8.96
N GLY A 36 -15.30 30.70 -9.52
CA GLY A 36 -15.30 30.36 -10.95
C GLY A 36 -14.16 29.43 -11.39
N PHE A 37 -13.48 28.77 -10.45
CA PHE A 37 -12.40 27.82 -10.74
C PHE A 37 -12.82 26.37 -10.52
N THR A 38 -12.54 25.53 -11.51
CA THR A 38 -12.66 24.08 -11.37
C THR A 38 -11.38 23.52 -10.77
N ILE A 39 -11.47 22.98 -9.55
CA ILE A 39 -10.36 22.28 -8.88
C ILE A 39 -10.57 20.78 -9.00
N TYR A 40 -9.48 20.07 -9.30
CA TYR A 40 -9.42 18.62 -9.27
C TYR A 40 -8.70 18.10 -8.00
N PRO A 41 -9.00 16.90 -7.51
CA PRO A 41 -8.34 16.33 -6.32
C PRO A 41 -6.81 16.27 -6.45
N ILE A 42 -6.30 16.05 -7.66
CA ILE A 42 -4.86 16.04 -7.95
C ILE A 42 -4.22 17.41 -7.66
N MET A 43 -4.92 18.52 -7.92
CA MET A 43 -4.41 19.87 -7.64
C MET A 43 -4.28 20.11 -6.14
N TYR A 44 -5.28 19.69 -5.36
CA TYR A 44 -5.27 19.77 -3.90
C TYR A 44 -4.14 18.93 -3.28
N GLY A 45 -3.98 17.68 -3.71
CA GLY A 45 -2.88 16.83 -3.25
C GLY A 45 -1.50 17.42 -3.59
N ARG A 46 -1.35 18.02 -4.79
CA ARG A 46 -0.10 18.69 -5.19
C ARG A 46 0.15 19.97 -4.38
N ALA A 47 -0.89 20.70 -3.99
CA ALA A 47 -0.77 21.88 -3.14
C ALA A 47 -0.34 21.51 -1.72
N LYS A 48 -0.95 20.48 -1.11
CA LYS A 48 -0.52 19.93 0.19
C LYS A 48 0.94 19.45 0.17
N ALA A 49 1.32 18.73 -0.87
CA ALA A 49 2.70 18.29 -1.08
C ALA A 49 3.68 19.47 -1.22
N LYS A 50 3.28 20.55 -1.89
CA LYS A 50 4.09 21.77 -2.03
C LYS A 50 4.29 22.49 -0.69
N LEU A 51 3.28 22.46 0.18
CA LEU A 51 3.33 23.05 1.51
C LEU A 51 3.97 22.14 2.56
N GLY A 52 4.41 20.93 2.18
CA GLY A 52 5.02 19.97 3.10
C GLY A 52 4.04 19.37 4.12
N LEU A 53 2.72 19.47 3.87
CA LEU A 53 1.68 18.94 4.76
C LEU A 53 1.50 17.43 4.63
N VAL A 54 2.08 16.82 3.59
CA VAL A 54 1.94 15.39 3.29
C VAL A 54 3.31 14.83 2.91
N GLU A 55 3.62 13.63 3.42
CA GLU A 55 4.83 12.92 3.02
C GLU A 55 4.80 12.57 1.52
N VAL A 56 5.81 13.07 0.80
CA VAL A 56 5.94 12.81 -0.63
C VAL A 56 7.07 11.82 -0.85
N ALA A 57 6.73 10.64 -1.37
CA ALA A 57 7.74 9.68 -1.78
C ALA A 57 8.67 10.28 -2.87
N PRO A 58 9.98 9.98 -2.82
CA PRO A 58 10.92 10.50 -3.81
C PRO A 58 10.51 10.06 -5.22
N ARG A 59 10.54 11.02 -6.15
CA ARG A 59 10.21 10.78 -7.56
C ARG A 59 11.09 9.64 -8.11
N GLY A 60 10.47 8.67 -8.78
CA GLY A 60 11.19 7.53 -9.40
C GLY A 60 11.37 6.30 -8.51
N SER A 61 10.93 6.33 -7.25
CA SER A 61 10.93 5.15 -6.36
C SER A 61 10.15 3.96 -6.95
N ARG A 62 9.06 4.22 -7.69
CA ARG A 62 8.26 3.18 -8.37
C ARG A 62 9.03 2.46 -9.49
N LYS A 63 9.97 3.12 -10.18
CA LYS A 63 10.79 2.47 -11.21
C LYS A 63 11.78 1.49 -10.58
N LYS A 64 12.46 1.92 -9.51
CA LYS A 64 13.35 1.05 -8.72
C LYS A 64 12.59 -0.08 -8.03
N ALA A 65 11.37 0.16 -7.54
CA ALA A 65 10.52 -0.89 -6.97
C ALA A 65 10.08 -1.91 -8.03
N ARG A 66 9.70 -1.46 -9.24
CA ARG A 66 9.38 -2.34 -10.37
C ARG A 66 10.59 -3.14 -10.86
N GLU A 67 11.77 -2.53 -10.90
CA GLU A 67 13.02 -3.21 -11.28
C GLU A 67 13.42 -4.26 -10.22
N ARG A 68 13.30 -3.93 -8.93
CA ARG A 68 13.51 -4.90 -7.83
C ARG A 68 12.47 -6.03 -7.85
N ALA A 69 11.21 -5.74 -8.16
CA ALA A 69 10.17 -6.77 -8.30
C ALA A 69 10.43 -7.70 -9.50
N LYS A 70 10.91 -7.16 -10.63
CA LYS A 70 11.33 -7.96 -11.79
C LYS A 70 12.55 -8.83 -11.48
N GLN A 71 13.55 -8.29 -10.78
CA GLN A 71 14.73 -9.05 -10.35
C GLN A 71 14.38 -10.17 -9.36
N ARG A 72 13.45 -9.91 -8.42
CA ARG A 72 12.93 -10.95 -7.52
C ARG A 72 12.20 -12.07 -8.26
N LYS A 73 11.38 -11.75 -9.27
CA LYS A 73 10.73 -12.76 -10.14
C LYS A 73 11.72 -13.56 -10.98
N ALA A 74 12.87 -12.98 -11.35
CA ALA A 74 13.91 -13.69 -12.09
C ALA A 74 14.77 -14.61 -11.20
N LEU A 75 14.92 -14.27 -9.92
CA LEU A 75 15.72 -15.05 -8.95
C LEU A 75 14.92 -16.16 -8.24
N HIS A 76 13.61 -15.98 -8.05
CA HIS A 76 12.72 -17.04 -7.57
C HIS A 76 11.96 -17.59 -8.78
N GLY A 77 12.61 -18.50 -9.52
CA GLY A 77 11.93 -19.33 -10.50
C GLY A 77 10.80 -20.09 -9.83
N ASP A 78 9.58 -19.88 -10.35
CA ASP A 78 8.38 -20.74 -10.29
C ASP A 78 8.00 -21.47 -9.00
N SER A 79 8.55 -21.05 -7.86
CA SER A 79 8.10 -21.50 -6.55
C SER A 79 6.90 -20.65 -6.17
N PHE A 80 5.75 -20.97 -6.77
CA PHE A 80 4.46 -20.35 -6.48
C PHE A 80 4.05 -20.67 -5.04
N VAL A 81 4.59 -19.90 -4.09
CA VAL A 81 3.94 -19.68 -2.81
C VAL A 81 3.03 -18.48 -3.04
N PRO A 82 1.70 -18.63 -3.04
CA PRO A 82 0.81 -17.49 -3.22
C PRO A 82 1.08 -16.50 -2.08
N VAL A 83 1.72 -15.39 -2.42
CA VAL A 83 1.81 -14.23 -1.54
C VAL A 83 0.40 -13.65 -1.52
N ILE A 84 -0.32 -13.92 -0.46
CA ILE A 84 -1.59 -13.25 -0.17
C ILE A 84 -1.25 -11.77 0.02
N GLU A 85 -1.57 -10.94 -0.97
CA GLU A 85 -1.42 -9.49 -0.87
C GLU A 85 -2.35 -8.96 0.23
N PRO A 86 -1.85 -8.23 1.24
CA PRO A 86 -2.70 -7.62 2.25
C PRO A 86 -3.42 -6.43 1.60
N GLY A 87 -4.60 -6.66 1.05
CA GLY A 87 -5.43 -5.63 0.43
C GLY A 87 -6.51 -6.11 -0.53
N SER A 88 -6.45 -7.36 -1.00
CA SER A 88 -7.57 -8.01 -1.69
C SER A 88 -8.37 -8.80 -0.64
N GLY A 89 -9.61 -8.39 -0.38
CA GLY A 89 -10.40 -8.87 0.76
C GLY A 89 -10.60 -10.40 0.76
N PRO A 90 -10.44 -11.09 1.90
CA PRO A 90 -10.54 -12.54 2.00
C PRO A 90 -11.97 -13.11 1.93
N MET A 91 -12.96 -12.34 1.45
CA MET A 91 -14.39 -12.67 1.57
C MET A 91 -15.21 -12.44 0.30
N GLU A 92 -14.58 -12.25 -0.87
CA GLU A 92 -15.33 -12.05 -2.12
C GLU A 92 -15.65 -13.36 -2.86
N SER A 93 -14.97 -14.47 -2.54
CA SER A 93 -15.30 -15.79 -3.11
C SER A 93 -15.17 -16.92 -2.10
N LEU A 94 -16.10 -17.88 -2.17
CA LEU A 94 -16.09 -19.10 -1.35
C LEU A 94 -14.80 -19.91 -1.57
N GLU A 95 -14.27 -19.88 -2.79
CA GLU A 95 -13.01 -20.52 -3.18
C GLU A 95 -11.83 -19.92 -2.41
N ALA A 96 -11.76 -18.59 -2.25
CA ALA A 96 -10.70 -17.94 -1.48
C ALA A 96 -10.75 -18.33 0.01
N VAL A 97 -11.95 -18.51 0.58
CA VAL A 97 -12.11 -19.00 1.97
C VAL A 97 -11.64 -20.44 2.10
N ILE A 98 -11.97 -21.30 1.15
CA ILE A 98 -11.53 -22.71 1.13
C ILE A 98 -10.01 -22.80 1.00
N ASP A 99 -9.40 -21.99 0.14
CA ASP A 99 -7.95 -21.99 -0.06
C ASP A 99 -7.21 -21.46 1.17
N ALA A 100 -7.73 -20.40 1.81
CA ALA A 100 -7.20 -19.90 3.07
C ALA A 100 -7.31 -20.96 4.19
N MET A 101 -8.43 -21.69 4.26
CA MET A 101 -8.62 -22.77 5.23
C MET A 101 -7.63 -23.93 5.00
N LYS A 102 -7.46 -24.38 3.75
CA LYS A 102 -6.48 -25.42 3.39
C LYS A 102 -5.05 -25.01 3.71
N ALA A 103 -4.68 -23.76 3.43
CA ALA A 103 -3.36 -23.23 3.77
C ALA A 103 -3.14 -23.21 5.29
N GLY A 104 -4.17 -22.82 6.06
CA GLY A 104 -4.17 -22.87 7.51
C GLY A 104 -4.00 -24.29 8.07
N ASP A 105 -4.70 -25.27 7.49
CA ASP A 105 -4.58 -26.67 7.89
C ASP A 105 -3.22 -27.28 7.57
N ALA A 106 -2.63 -26.94 6.41
CA ALA A 106 -1.27 -27.35 6.06
C ALA A 106 -0.24 -26.79 7.05
N ALA A 107 -0.40 -25.54 7.49
CA ALA A 107 0.46 -24.95 8.52
C ALA A 107 0.33 -25.68 9.87
N ARG A 108 -0.90 -25.96 10.31
CA ARG A 108 -1.16 -26.73 11.55
C ARG A 108 -0.53 -28.13 11.49
N GLN A 109 -0.62 -28.83 10.36
CA GLN A 109 -0.01 -30.14 10.19
C GLN A 109 1.52 -30.10 10.34
N ARG A 110 2.17 -29.08 9.76
CA ARG A 110 3.64 -28.89 9.91
C ARG A 110 4.04 -28.67 11.36
N TYR A 111 3.30 -27.82 12.09
CA TYR A 111 3.57 -27.61 13.52
C TYR A 111 3.36 -28.89 14.34
N ARG A 112 2.31 -29.66 14.05
CA ARG A 112 2.08 -30.94 14.72
C ARG A 112 3.22 -31.94 14.46
N ALA A 113 3.69 -32.04 13.23
CA ALA A 113 4.81 -32.91 12.88
C ALA A 113 6.10 -32.50 13.61
N ALA A 114 6.41 -31.20 13.64
CA ALA A 114 7.56 -30.68 14.36
C ALA A 114 7.47 -30.95 15.88
N LEU A 115 6.29 -30.79 16.48
CA LEU A 115 6.08 -31.07 17.91
C LEU A 115 6.22 -32.56 18.24
N LEU A 116 5.79 -33.46 17.34
CA LEU A 116 5.99 -34.89 17.52
C LEU A 116 7.48 -35.27 17.43
N GLN A 117 8.20 -34.66 16.50
CA GLN A 117 9.65 -34.88 16.36
C GLN A 117 10.43 -34.37 17.59
N ILE A 118 10.06 -33.21 18.13
CA ILE A 118 10.65 -32.68 19.37
C ILE A 118 10.36 -33.61 20.54
N ARG A 119 9.13 -34.13 20.64
CA ARG A 119 8.76 -35.09 21.68
C ARG A 119 9.58 -36.37 21.59
N GLU A 120 9.76 -36.92 20.40
CA GLU A 120 10.55 -38.14 20.18
C GLU A 120 12.01 -37.95 20.64
N ILE A 121 12.62 -36.80 20.32
CA ILE A 121 13.97 -36.46 20.78
C ILE A 121 14.02 -36.35 22.31
N LEU A 122 13.01 -35.74 22.94
CA LEU A 122 12.95 -35.61 24.40
C LEU A 122 12.76 -36.97 25.09
N ASP A 123 11.92 -37.85 24.54
CA ASP A 123 11.70 -39.19 25.08
C ASP A 123 12.97 -40.04 24.98
N ASP A 124 13.76 -39.90 23.92
CA ASP A 124 15.07 -40.57 23.73
C ASP A 124 16.10 -40.09 24.77
N VAL A 125 16.23 -38.77 24.96
CA VAL A 125 17.15 -38.17 25.94
C VAL A 125 16.76 -38.48 27.39
N LEU A 126 15.48 -38.73 27.69
CA LEU A 126 15.02 -39.03 29.04
C LEU A 126 15.16 -40.52 29.41
N GLN A 127 15.41 -41.40 28.43
CA GLN A 127 15.57 -42.84 28.65
C GLN A 127 17.04 -43.30 28.79
N ASP A 128 18.01 -42.45 28.45
CA ASP A 128 19.44 -42.59 28.74
C ASP A 128 19.84 -41.95 30.08
#